data_AF-A0A1V4R5N7-F1
#
_entry.id   AF-A0A1V4R5N7-F1
#
_cell.length_a   1.000
_cell.length_b   1.000
_cell.length_c   1.000
_cell.angle_alpha   90.00
_cell.angle_beta   90.00
_cell.angle_gamma   90.00
#
_symmetry.space_group_name_H-M   'P 1'
#
loop_
_entity.id
_entity.type
_entity.pdbx_description
1 polymer ?
#
loop_
_entity_poly.entity_id
_entity_poly.type
_entity_poly.pdbx_seq_one_letter_code
_entity_poly.pdbx_strand_id
1 'polypeptide(L)'
;NTVWDLFLAQPYRDSGCKVLDSWDIQGIKTAVHIIGTLNDPTDKDDGWSVEIAYPWKVLEECAYECPPQSGDQWRVNFSRVEWDTEITDGNYEKIKGNPEHNWVWSPQGLINMHYPEMWGFVQFSDKQAGSVKDQFIFNEKENIKWKLRRLYYKQRTYFMQNGEFADDLEALEWTDLIIDDYDPLQIYTTPTTFEAILKSKDGKTTISIFDNGLISVQKSEEVEK
;
A
#
# COMPACT_ATOMS: atom_id res chain seq x y z
N ASN A 1 6.63 21.64 13.39
CA ASN A 1 6.02 20.84 12.31
C ASN A 1 4.60 20.51 12.68
N THR A 2 3.74 20.29 11.69
CA THR A 2 2.33 19.92 11.90
C THR A 2 2.15 18.49 11.44
N VAL A 3 1.49 17.67 12.25
CA VAL A 3 1.15 16.29 11.91
C VAL A 3 -0.32 16.23 11.53
N TRP A 4 -0.62 15.51 10.47
CA TRP A 4 -1.96 15.10 10.11
C TRP A 4 -1.90 13.66 9.62
N ASP A 5 -2.73 12.82 10.22
CA ASP A 5 -2.90 11.42 9.91
C ASP A 5 -4.37 11.14 9.63
N LEU A 6 -4.61 10.03 8.93
CA LEU A 6 -5.93 9.55 8.59
C LEU A 6 -5.89 8.03 8.55
N PHE A 7 -7.04 7.41 8.75
CA PHE A 7 -7.20 5.97 8.58
C PHE A 7 -8.16 5.63 7.44
N LEU A 8 -7.77 4.66 6.62
CA LEU A 8 -8.59 4.10 5.54
C LEU A 8 -8.80 2.61 5.77
N ALA A 9 -10.05 2.20 5.95
CA ALA A 9 -10.40 0.77 5.99
C ALA A 9 -10.34 0.10 4.60
N GLN A 10 -10.37 0.90 3.53
CA GLN A 10 -10.29 0.43 2.14
C GLN A 10 -9.67 1.50 1.23
N PRO A 11 -9.08 1.13 0.08
CA PRO A 11 -8.49 2.09 -0.86
C PRO A 11 -9.49 3.13 -1.37
N TYR A 12 -9.04 4.37 -1.60
CA TYR A 12 -9.87 5.48 -2.09
C TYR A 12 -10.60 5.20 -3.41
N ARG A 13 -10.03 4.35 -4.27
CA ARG A 13 -10.61 3.98 -5.56
C ARG A 13 -11.88 3.13 -5.44
N ASP A 14 -12.06 2.47 -4.29
CA ASP A 14 -13.19 1.56 -4.08
C ASP A 14 -14.38 2.35 -3.52
N SER A 15 -15.56 2.10 -4.11
CA SER A 15 -16.79 2.81 -3.77
C SER A 15 -17.12 2.65 -2.28
N GLY A 16 -17.53 3.76 -1.65
CA GLY A 16 -17.90 3.78 -0.24
C GLY A 16 -16.74 3.94 0.73
N CYS A 17 -15.52 4.23 0.25
CA CYS A 17 -14.38 4.54 1.11
C CYS A 17 -14.72 5.73 2.02
N LYS A 18 -14.81 5.46 3.33
CA LYS A 18 -14.93 6.49 4.35
C LYS A 18 -13.57 6.76 4.94
N VAL A 19 -13.13 8.01 4.83
CA VAL A 19 -11.92 8.49 5.50
C VAL A 19 -12.26 8.71 6.96
N LEU A 20 -11.51 8.09 7.86
CA LEU A 20 -11.54 8.43 9.28
C LEU A 20 -10.46 9.48 9.51
N ASP A 21 -10.82 10.75 9.34
CA ASP A 21 -9.93 11.92 9.47
C ASP A 21 -9.84 12.46 10.91
N SER A 22 -10.66 11.91 11.81
CA SER A 22 -10.59 12.16 13.26
C SER A 22 -9.76 11.11 14.00
N TRP A 23 -9.27 10.08 13.30
CA TRP A 23 -8.34 9.10 13.85
C TRP A 23 -6.92 9.65 13.78
N ASP A 24 -6.14 9.46 14.84
CA ASP A 24 -4.76 9.91 14.93
C ASP A 24 -3.82 8.87 15.56
N ILE A 25 -2.53 8.97 15.23
CA ILE A 25 -1.50 8.08 15.75
C ILE A 25 -1.14 8.52 17.17
N GLN A 26 -1.92 8.03 18.13
CA GLN A 26 -1.76 8.33 19.55
C GLN A 26 -0.34 8.07 20.05
N GLY A 27 0.31 9.15 20.53
CA GLY A 27 1.67 9.12 21.07
C GLY A 27 2.78 9.22 20.03
N ILE A 28 2.47 9.53 18.76
CA ILE A 28 3.47 9.80 17.73
C ILE A 28 4.44 10.88 18.18
N LYS A 29 5.73 10.65 17.95
CA LYS A 29 6.77 11.66 18.16
C LYS A 29 7.32 12.07 16.81
N THR A 30 7.45 13.37 16.61
CA THR A 30 8.01 13.94 15.40
C THR A 30 8.98 15.05 15.75
N ALA A 31 10.04 15.17 14.96
CA ALA A 31 11.01 16.25 15.09
C ALA A 31 11.49 16.69 13.71
N VAL A 32 11.84 17.97 13.58
CA VAL A 32 12.47 18.54 12.40
C VAL A 32 13.75 19.20 12.82
N HIS A 33 14.83 18.90 12.10
CA HIS A 33 16.10 19.57 12.24
C HIS A 33 16.40 20.32 10.94
N ILE A 34 16.73 21.60 11.04
CA ILE A 34 17.06 22.47 9.91
C ILE A 34 18.54 22.82 10.00
N ILE A 35 19.26 22.66 8.90
CA ILE A 35 20.65 23.06 8.74
C ILE A 35 20.65 24.32 7.87
N GLY A 36 20.39 25.46 8.52
CA GLY A 36 20.13 26.73 7.86
C GLY A 36 19.10 27.58 8.61
N THR A 37 18.33 28.37 7.88
CA THR A 37 17.33 29.29 8.42
C THR A 37 15.93 28.92 7.96
N LEU A 38 14.93 29.07 8.84
CA LEU A 38 13.56 28.72 8.50
C LEU A 38 12.92 29.84 7.68
N ASN A 39 12.57 29.54 6.42
CA ASN A 39 11.83 30.44 5.52
C ASN A 39 12.52 31.79 5.26
N ASP A 40 13.85 31.83 5.24
CA ASP A 40 14.59 33.03 4.79
C ASP A 40 14.95 32.89 3.31
N PRO A 41 14.34 33.67 2.40
CA PRO A 41 14.67 33.58 0.98
C PRO A 41 15.97 34.30 0.60
N THR A 42 16.67 34.93 1.56
CA THR A 42 17.90 35.68 1.29
C THR A 42 19.17 34.84 1.38
N ASP A 43 19.07 33.63 1.93
CA ASP A 43 20.16 32.68 2.01
C ASP A 43 19.82 31.35 1.31
N LYS A 44 20.66 30.35 1.53
CA LYS A 44 20.47 28.99 1.01
C LYS A 44 20.85 27.99 2.09
N ASP A 45 19.88 27.19 2.47
CA ASP A 45 20.06 26.10 3.43
C ASP A 45 20.87 24.93 2.85
N ASP A 46 21.55 24.20 3.74
CA ASP A 46 22.22 22.95 3.42
C ASP A 46 21.24 21.76 3.43
N GLY A 47 20.15 21.87 4.20
CA GLY A 47 19.06 20.89 4.18
C GLY A 47 18.28 20.80 5.48
N TRP A 48 17.39 19.82 5.55
CA TRP A 48 16.62 19.50 6.75
C TRP A 48 16.41 17.99 6.85
N SER A 49 16.15 17.51 8.06
CA SER A 49 15.73 16.14 8.34
C SER A 49 14.43 16.12 9.14
N VAL A 50 13.60 15.12 8.86
CA VAL A 50 12.43 14.78 9.66
C VAL A 50 12.66 13.41 10.27
N GLU A 51 12.36 13.28 11.56
CA GLU A 51 12.31 12.01 12.26
C GLU A 51 10.90 11.77 12.79
N ILE A 52 10.42 10.53 12.64
CA ILE A 52 9.11 10.10 13.10
C ILE A 52 9.27 8.79 13.86
N ALA A 53 8.72 8.73 15.07
CA ALA A 53 8.66 7.51 15.86
C ALA A 53 7.19 7.13 16.11
N TYR A 54 6.81 5.99 15.54
CA TYR A 54 5.48 5.39 15.67
C TYR A 54 5.42 4.49 16.90
N PRO A 55 4.48 4.71 17.84
CA PRO A 55 4.23 3.76 18.91
C PRO A 55 3.59 2.49 18.33
N TRP A 56 4.11 1.32 18.70
CA TRP A 56 3.53 0.05 18.23
C TRP A 56 2.06 -0.11 18.65
N LYS A 57 1.73 0.31 19.88
CA LYS A 57 0.39 0.13 20.45
C LYS A 57 -0.74 0.66 19.57
N VAL A 58 -0.58 1.83 18.94
CA VAL A 58 -1.66 2.38 18.09
C VAL A 58 -1.79 1.67 16.74
N LEU A 59 -0.77 0.93 16.31
CA LEU A 59 -0.81 0.15 15.07
C LEU A 59 -1.43 -1.24 15.28
N GLU A 60 -1.66 -1.66 16.53
CA GLU A 60 -2.18 -3.00 16.85
C GLU A 60 -3.59 -3.26 16.30
N GLU A 61 -4.41 -2.21 16.15
CA GLU A 61 -5.80 -2.33 15.70
C GLU A 61 -5.94 -2.93 14.30
N CYS A 62 -4.92 -2.78 13.46
CA CYS A 62 -4.94 -3.18 12.05
C CYS A 62 -3.78 -4.10 11.65
N ALA A 63 -2.87 -4.38 12.58
CA ALA A 63 -1.76 -5.29 12.34
C ALA A 63 -2.18 -6.74 12.62
N TYR A 64 -1.66 -7.68 11.84
CA TYR A 64 -1.78 -9.11 12.16
C TYR A 64 -1.00 -9.46 13.43
N GLU A 65 0.21 -8.88 13.57
CA GLU A 65 1.06 -8.99 14.75
C GLU A 65 1.67 -7.61 15.06
N CYS A 66 1.74 -7.23 16.34
CA CYS A 66 2.31 -5.96 16.77
C CYS A 66 3.00 -6.10 18.15
N PRO A 67 4.29 -5.71 18.30
CA PRO A 67 5.19 -5.25 17.24
C PRO A 67 5.49 -6.36 16.22
N PRO A 68 5.89 -6.01 14.98
CA PRO A 68 6.28 -6.99 13.97
C PRO A 68 7.51 -7.78 14.44
N GLN A 69 7.57 -9.05 14.06
CA GLN A 69 8.70 -9.93 14.32
C GLN A 69 9.77 -9.79 13.24
N SER A 70 10.97 -10.30 13.52
CA SER A 70 12.04 -10.37 12.51
C SER A 70 11.57 -11.21 11.32
N GLY A 71 11.67 -10.66 10.11
CA GLY A 71 11.19 -11.27 8.87
C GLY A 71 9.78 -10.84 8.43
N ASP A 72 8.99 -10.19 9.30
CA ASP A 72 7.70 -9.64 8.90
C ASP A 72 7.86 -8.57 7.83
N GLN A 73 6.90 -8.49 6.92
CA GLN A 73 6.95 -7.59 5.78
C GLN A 73 5.73 -6.70 5.70
N TRP A 74 5.95 -5.39 5.65
CA TRP A 74 4.91 -4.39 5.43
C TRP A 74 5.10 -3.70 4.09
N ARG A 75 4.01 -3.18 3.55
CA ARG A 75 4.04 -2.25 2.42
C ARG A 75 4.08 -0.83 2.95
N VAL A 76 5.12 -0.09 2.56
CA VAL A 76 5.38 1.27 3.02
C VAL A 76 5.78 2.12 1.83
N ASN A 77 5.40 3.40 1.85
CA ASN A 77 5.93 4.37 0.91
C ASN A 77 6.18 5.71 1.61
N PHE A 78 7.02 6.52 0.99
CA PHE A 78 7.27 7.90 1.38
C PHE A 78 6.93 8.77 0.19
N SER A 79 6.21 9.86 0.44
CA SER A 79 5.91 10.85 -0.59
C SER A 79 6.24 12.25 -0.10
N ARG A 80 6.79 13.06 -1.00
CA ARG A 80 6.97 14.50 -0.82
C ARG A 80 6.27 15.20 -1.97
N VAL A 81 5.39 16.13 -1.62
CA VAL A 81 4.80 17.08 -2.55
C VAL A 81 5.62 18.36 -2.50
N GLU A 82 6.24 18.70 -3.62
CA GLU A 82 7.08 19.88 -3.77
C GLU A 82 6.43 20.85 -4.76
N TRP A 83 6.50 22.15 -4.47
CA TRP A 83 6.01 23.19 -5.38
C TRP A 83 7.18 24.05 -5.83
N ASP A 84 7.18 24.46 -7.09
CA ASP A 84 8.05 25.55 -7.52
C ASP A 84 7.59 26.84 -6.85
N THR A 85 8.55 27.60 -6.32
CA THR A 85 8.29 28.86 -5.62
C THR A 85 9.09 30.00 -6.23
N GLU A 86 8.54 31.21 -6.14
CA GLU A 86 9.22 32.47 -6.41
C GLU A 86 9.26 33.34 -5.14
N ILE A 87 10.09 34.38 -5.14
CA ILE A 87 10.19 35.31 -4.00
C ILE A 87 9.38 36.57 -4.32
N THR A 88 8.32 36.80 -3.55
CA THR A 88 7.48 38.01 -3.62
C THR A 88 7.50 38.69 -2.25
N ASP A 89 7.83 39.99 -2.20
CA ASP A 89 7.88 40.78 -0.97
C ASP A 89 8.65 40.10 0.20
N GLY A 90 9.76 39.43 -0.14
CA GLY A 90 10.62 38.74 0.84
C GLY A 90 10.05 37.43 1.38
N ASN A 91 9.06 36.83 0.72
CA ASN A 91 8.48 35.54 1.10
C ASN A 91 8.46 34.57 -0.09
N TYR A 92 8.53 33.27 0.19
CA TYR A 92 8.27 32.24 -0.81
C TYR A 92 6.78 32.19 -1.16
N GLU A 93 6.46 32.37 -2.44
CA GLU A 93 5.12 32.17 -2.99
C GLU A 93 5.14 31.06 -4.03
N LYS A 94 4.10 30.21 -4.05
CA LYS A 94 3.96 29.17 -5.07
C LYS A 94 3.73 29.81 -6.43
N ILE A 95 4.46 29.35 -7.44
CA ILE A 95 4.27 29.82 -8.82
C ILE A 95 2.90 29.32 -9.32
N LYS A 96 2.00 30.27 -9.62
CA LYS A 96 0.65 29.95 -10.07
C LYS A 96 0.67 29.28 -11.43
N GLY A 97 -0.09 28.20 -11.57
CA GLY A 97 -0.23 27.46 -12.83
C GLY A 97 0.81 26.35 -13.03
N ASN A 98 1.85 26.26 -12.21
CA ASN A 98 2.74 25.11 -12.18
C ASN A 98 2.08 23.95 -11.40
N PRO A 99 2.20 22.71 -11.88
CA PRO A 99 1.80 21.55 -11.11
C PRO A 99 2.78 21.30 -9.95
N GLU A 100 2.31 20.61 -8.93
CA GLU A 100 3.19 20.06 -7.91
C GLU A 100 4.02 18.89 -8.42
N HIS A 101 5.23 18.75 -7.87
CA HIS A 101 6.08 17.59 -8.06
C HIS A 101 5.79 16.57 -6.96
N ASN A 102 5.44 15.34 -7.36
CA ASN A 102 5.21 14.24 -6.43
C ASN A 102 6.43 13.31 -6.45
N TRP A 103 7.25 13.36 -5.41
CA TRP A 103 8.40 12.46 -5.26
C TRP A 103 8.01 11.30 -4.39
N VAL A 104 8.38 10.08 -4.79
CA VAL A 104 8.02 8.85 -4.08
C VAL A 104 9.23 7.94 -3.95
N TRP A 105 9.35 7.25 -2.82
CA TRP A 105 10.42 6.27 -2.62
C TRP A 105 10.25 5.06 -3.52
N SER A 106 9.08 4.42 -3.46
CA SER A 106 8.75 3.28 -4.32
C SER A 106 7.98 3.76 -5.55
N PRO A 107 8.44 3.45 -6.78
CA PRO A 107 7.73 3.83 -7.99
C PRO A 107 6.39 3.09 -8.08
N GLN A 108 5.31 3.84 -8.26
CA GLN A 108 3.94 3.29 -8.35
C GLN A 108 3.31 3.40 -9.74
N GLY A 109 3.99 4.07 -10.69
CA GLY A 109 3.55 4.19 -12.09
C GLY A 109 2.34 5.10 -12.35
N LEU A 110 1.76 5.71 -11.31
CA LEU A 110 0.59 6.58 -11.37
C LEU A 110 0.81 7.78 -10.43
N ILE A 111 0.26 8.95 -10.77
CA ILE A 111 0.16 10.10 -9.82
C ILE A 111 -1.04 9.85 -8.91
N ASN A 112 -0.97 8.79 -8.10
CA ASN A 112 -1.99 8.42 -7.14
C ASN A 112 -1.38 7.53 -6.04
N MET A 113 -1.12 8.12 -4.87
CA MET A 113 -0.50 7.42 -3.73
C MET A 113 -1.41 6.36 -3.10
N HIS A 114 -2.70 6.36 -3.42
CA HIS A 114 -3.71 5.54 -2.76
C HIS A 114 -3.89 4.16 -3.42
N TYR A 115 -2.81 3.64 -3.96
CA TYR A 115 -2.65 2.27 -4.49
C TYR A 115 -1.64 1.52 -3.61
N PRO A 116 -2.03 1.09 -2.39
CA PRO A 116 -1.08 0.52 -1.42
C PRO A 116 -0.44 -0.78 -1.91
N GLU A 117 -1.10 -1.53 -2.81
CA GLU A 117 -0.49 -2.67 -3.50
C GLU A 117 0.61 -2.31 -4.52
N MET A 118 0.96 -1.03 -4.68
CA MET A 118 2.11 -0.56 -5.45
C MET A 118 3.26 -0.05 -4.57
N TRP A 119 3.05 0.03 -3.26
CA TRP A 119 4.07 0.49 -2.32
C TRP A 119 5.18 -0.55 -2.15
N GLY A 120 6.36 -0.08 -1.74
CA GLY A 120 7.55 -0.90 -1.56
C GLY A 120 7.43 -1.79 -0.33
N PHE A 121 8.19 -2.88 -0.31
CA PHE A 121 8.27 -3.76 0.85
C PHE A 121 9.36 -3.31 1.81
N VAL A 122 9.05 -3.27 3.09
CA VAL A 122 10.02 -3.20 4.18
C VAL A 122 9.97 -4.52 4.95
N GLN A 123 11.13 -5.04 5.33
CA GLN A 123 11.26 -6.23 6.16
C GLN A 123 11.79 -5.82 7.53
N PHE A 124 11.10 -6.22 8.59
CA PHE A 124 11.55 -5.97 9.96
C PHE A 124 12.70 -6.91 10.33
N SER A 125 13.61 -6.40 11.17
CA SER A 125 14.80 -7.13 11.62
C SER A 125 15.01 -6.87 13.10
N ASP A 126 15.44 -7.90 13.81
CA ASP A 126 15.93 -7.85 15.19
C ASP A 126 17.40 -7.43 15.30
N LYS A 127 18.09 -7.28 14.17
CA LYS A 127 19.45 -6.74 14.12
C LYS A 127 19.44 -5.24 14.38
N GLN A 128 20.41 -4.78 15.16
CA GLN A 128 20.58 -3.36 15.41
C GLN A 128 20.82 -2.59 14.10
N ALA A 129 20.04 -1.54 13.86
CA ALA A 129 20.19 -0.69 12.68
C ALA A 129 21.63 -0.16 12.55
N GLY A 130 22.20 -0.26 11.35
CA GLY A 130 23.57 0.17 11.05
C GLY A 130 24.69 -0.77 11.49
N SER A 131 24.41 -1.85 12.23
CA SER A 131 25.46 -2.79 12.67
C SER A 131 25.77 -3.85 11.61
N VAL A 132 24.74 -4.50 11.07
CA VAL A 132 24.84 -5.56 10.08
C VAL A 132 23.71 -5.42 9.07
N LYS A 133 24.00 -5.65 7.78
CA LYS A 133 22.97 -5.71 6.75
C LYS A 133 22.19 -7.02 6.88
N ASP A 134 20.88 -6.91 7.13
CA ASP A 134 20.00 -8.06 7.03
C ASP A 134 19.63 -8.34 5.57
N GLN A 135 19.44 -9.62 5.24
CA GLN A 135 19.04 -10.01 3.90
C GLN A 135 17.52 -9.90 3.76
N PHE A 136 17.06 -9.14 2.77
CA PHE A 136 15.66 -9.14 2.38
C PHE A 136 15.32 -10.47 1.69
N ILE A 137 14.29 -11.16 2.16
CA ILE A 137 13.81 -12.43 1.63
C ILE A 137 12.42 -12.19 1.06
N PHE A 138 12.30 -12.02 -0.25
CA PHE A 138 11.00 -11.76 -0.87
C PHE A 138 10.00 -12.90 -0.59
N ASN A 139 8.81 -12.54 -0.12
CA ASN A 139 7.74 -13.51 0.06
C ASN A 139 7.13 -13.87 -1.29
N GLU A 140 7.45 -15.06 -1.81
CA GLU A 140 6.95 -15.55 -3.10
C GLU A 140 5.42 -15.54 -3.25
N LYS A 141 4.66 -15.58 -2.13
CA LYS A 141 3.20 -15.44 -2.17
C LYS A 141 2.76 -14.09 -2.73
N GLU A 142 3.58 -13.04 -2.63
CA GLU A 142 3.29 -11.73 -3.22
C GLU A 142 3.20 -11.79 -4.75
N ASN A 143 3.90 -12.72 -5.42
CA ASN A 143 3.75 -12.95 -6.86
C ASN A 143 2.34 -13.46 -7.21
N ILE A 144 1.79 -14.36 -6.38
CA ILE A 144 0.42 -14.87 -6.52
C ILE A 144 -0.59 -13.76 -6.23
N LYS A 145 -0.38 -13.02 -5.14
CA LYS A 145 -1.23 -11.86 -4.80
C LYS A 145 -1.26 -10.85 -5.93
N TRP A 146 -0.11 -10.59 -6.59
CA TRP A 146 -0.04 -9.67 -7.72
C TRP A 146 -0.82 -10.16 -8.94
N LYS A 147 -0.75 -11.46 -9.26
CA LYS A 147 -1.60 -12.06 -10.32
C LYS A 147 -3.09 -11.85 -10.01
N LEU A 148 -3.50 -12.08 -8.76
CA LEU A 148 -4.88 -11.81 -8.33
C LEU A 148 -5.24 -10.33 -8.39
N ARG A 149 -4.36 -9.40 -7.99
CA ARG A 149 -4.60 -7.94 -8.13
C ARG A 149 -4.83 -7.53 -9.58
N ARG A 150 -4.06 -8.10 -10.53
CA ARG A 150 -4.28 -7.91 -11.96
C ARG A 150 -5.64 -8.44 -12.41
N LEU A 151 -6.14 -9.51 -11.79
CA LEU A 151 -7.48 -10.07 -12.09
C LEU A 151 -8.54 -9.09 -11.62
N TYR A 152 -8.40 -8.57 -10.40
CA TYR A 152 -9.25 -7.51 -9.89
C TYR A 152 -9.28 -6.31 -10.84
N TYR A 153 -8.14 -5.84 -11.37
CA TYR A 153 -8.14 -4.73 -12.32
C TYR A 153 -8.89 -5.06 -13.63
N LYS A 154 -8.72 -6.27 -14.16
CA LYS A 154 -9.47 -6.74 -15.33
C LYS A 154 -10.97 -6.82 -15.04
N GLN A 155 -11.37 -7.36 -13.89
CA GLN A 155 -12.76 -7.40 -13.44
C GLN A 155 -13.38 -6.01 -13.30
N ARG A 156 -12.66 -5.05 -12.67
CA ARG A 156 -13.11 -3.65 -12.57
C ARG A 156 -13.28 -3.01 -13.94
N THR A 157 -12.36 -3.28 -14.87
CA THR A 157 -12.44 -2.77 -16.25
C THR A 157 -13.64 -3.34 -16.98
N TYR A 158 -13.85 -4.64 -16.87
CA TYR A 158 -14.98 -5.35 -17.47
C TYR A 158 -16.33 -4.83 -16.90
N PHE A 159 -16.42 -4.67 -15.57
CA PHE A 159 -17.62 -4.11 -14.92
C PHE A 159 -17.94 -2.69 -15.40
N MET A 160 -16.94 -1.82 -15.55
CA MET A 160 -17.15 -0.47 -16.07
C MET A 160 -17.68 -0.45 -17.51
N GLN A 161 -17.37 -1.48 -18.31
CA GLN A 161 -17.77 -1.56 -19.72
C GLN A 161 -19.13 -2.26 -19.92
N ASN A 162 -19.42 -3.27 -19.09
CA ASN A 162 -20.56 -4.17 -19.30
C ASN A 162 -21.65 -4.03 -18.23
N GLY A 163 -21.34 -3.42 -17.08
CA GLY A 163 -22.28 -3.29 -15.95
C GLY A 163 -22.40 -4.54 -15.08
N GLU A 164 -21.59 -5.57 -15.33
CA GLU A 164 -21.54 -6.83 -14.57
C GLU A 164 -20.10 -7.34 -14.48
N PHE A 165 -19.82 -8.25 -13.54
CA PHE A 165 -18.52 -8.92 -13.43
C PHE A 165 -18.48 -10.15 -14.32
N ALA A 166 -17.31 -10.46 -14.88
CA ALA A 166 -17.12 -11.68 -15.67
C ALA A 166 -17.08 -12.91 -14.74
N ASP A 167 -17.76 -13.98 -15.13
CA ASP A 167 -17.77 -15.26 -14.41
C ASP A 167 -16.70 -16.25 -14.91
N ASP A 168 -15.97 -15.91 -15.98
CA ASP A 168 -14.85 -16.69 -16.49
C ASP A 168 -13.65 -15.83 -16.95
N LEU A 169 -12.53 -16.49 -17.23
CA LEU A 169 -11.29 -15.86 -17.67
C LEU A 169 -11.25 -15.54 -19.17
N GLU A 170 -12.10 -16.16 -19.98
CA GLU A 170 -12.16 -15.92 -21.44
C GLU A 170 -12.75 -14.53 -21.70
N ALA A 171 -13.83 -14.18 -21.01
CA ALA A 171 -14.44 -12.85 -21.02
C ALA A 171 -13.48 -11.74 -20.56
N LEU A 172 -12.48 -12.09 -19.73
CA LEU A 172 -11.43 -11.18 -19.26
C LEU A 172 -10.20 -11.15 -20.17
N GLU A 173 -10.22 -11.85 -21.30
CA GLU A 173 -9.07 -12.01 -22.20
C GLU A 173 -7.82 -12.46 -21.43
N TRP A 174 -7.97 -13.46 -20.55
CA TRP A 174 -6.87 -13.96 -19.72
C TRP A 174 -6.85 -15.49 -19.59
N THR A 175 -6.71 -16.16 -20.74
CA THR A 175 -6.71 -17.63 -20.84
C THR A 175 -5.50 -18.30 -20.21
N ASP A 176 -4.38 -17.59 -20.06
CA ASP A 176 -3.09 -18.19 -19.69
C ASP A 176 -2.73 -17.98 -18.21
N LEU A 177 -3.71 -17.69 -17.35
CA LEU A 177 -3.48 -17.54 -15.92
C LEU A 177 -3.24 -18.90 -15.26
N ILE A 178 -1.97 -19.33 -15.25
CA ILE A 178 -1.51 -20.52 -14.54
C ILE A 178 -0.71 -20.10 -13.31
N ILE A 179 -1.00 -20.75 -12.19
CA ILE A 179 -0.30 -20.58 -10.93
C ILE A 179 0.10 -21.99 -10.50
N ASP A 180 1.40 -22.27 -10.60
CA ASP A 180 1.96 -23.57 -10.22
C ASP A 180 1.59 -23.91 -8.78
N ASP A 181 1.39 -25.19 -8.50
CA ASP A 181 0.95 -25.73 -7.20
C ASP A 181 -0.46 -25.32 -6.73
N TYR A 182 -1.25 -24.64 -7.56
CA TYR A 182 -2.66 -24.34 -7.31
C TYR A 182 -3.57 -25.01 -8.34
N ASP A 183 -4.80 -25.29 -7.92
CA ASP A 183 -5.89 -25.68 -8.80
C ASP A 183 -6.29 -24.49 -9.71
N PRO A 184 -6.98 -24.75 -10.84
CA PRO A 184 -7.53 -23.69 -11.67
C PRO A 184 -8.36 -22.69 -10.86
N LEU A 185 -8.21 -21.41 -11.18
CA LEU A 185 -8.92 -20.31 -10.54
C LEU A 185 -10.43 -20.50 -10.66
N GLN A 186 -11.14 -20.38 -9.54
CA GLN A 186 -12.61 -20.38 -9.50
C GLN A 186 -13.10 -18.94 -9.36
N ILE A 187 -14.02 -18.50 -10.21
CA ILE A 187 -14.63 -17.16 -10.15
C ILE A 187 -16.11 -17.33 -9.83
N TYR A 188 -16.58 -16.51 -8.89
CA TYR A 188 -17.98 -16.43 -8.47
C TYR A 188 -18.42 -14.98 -8.58
N THR A 189 -19.57 -14.74 -9.22
CA THR A 189 -20.12 -13.39 -9.39
C THR A 189 -21.51 -13.28 -8.77
N THR A 190 -21.83 -12.06 -8.37
CA THR A 190 -23.19 -11.62 -8.04
C THR A 190 -23.49 -10.36 -8.85
N PRO A 191 -24.72 -9.82 -8.82
CA PRO A 191 -25.04 -8.58 -9.55
C PRO A 191 -24.15 -7.38 -9.19
N THR A 192 -23.50 -7.38 -8.02
CA THR A 192 -22.74 -6.23 -7.53
C THR A 192 -21.34 -6.57 -7.01
N THR A 193 -20.94 -7.84 -6.98
CA THR A 193 -19.63 -8.28 -6.44
C THR A 193 -19.05 -9.45 -7.24
N PHE A 194 -17.77 -9.73 -7.01
CA PHE A 194 -17.14 -10.99 -7.40
C PHE A 194 -16.20 -11.50 -6.30
N GLU A 195 -15.97 -12.81 -6.29
CA GLU A 195 -14.92 -13.47 -5.54
C GLU A 195 -14.15 -14.39 -6.50
N ALA A 196 -12.83 -14.41 -6.39
CA ALA A 196 -12.02 -15.40 -7.08
C ALA A 196 -11.14 -16.16 -6.08
N ILE A 197 -11.13 -17.49 -6.19
CA ILE A 197 -10.53 -18.42 -5.22
C ILE A 197 -9.47 -19.28 -5.89
N LEU A 198 -8.29 -19.34 -5.27
CA LEU A 198 -7.21 -20.29 -5.56
C LEU A 198 -7.00 -21.22 -4.39
N LYS A 199 -7.05 -22.53 -4.64
CA LYS A 199 -6.74 -23.57 -3.65
C LYS A 199 -5.43 -24.23 -4.03
N SER A 200 -4.52 -24.38 -3.07
CA SER A 200 -3.29 -25.12 -3.30
C SER A 200 -3.61 -26.60 -3.53
N LYS A 201 -2.84 -27.28 -4.39
CA LYS A 201 -3.05 -28.69 -4.75
C LYS A 201 -2.90 -29.64 -3.55
N ASP A 202 -2.15 -29.23 -2.52
CA ASP A 202 -2.02 -29.94 -1.26
C ASP A 202 -3.21 -29.72 -0.30
N GLY A 203 -4.16 -28.86 -0.69
CA GLY A 203 -5.34 -28.49 0.11
C GLY A 203 -5.06 -27.60 1.31
N LYS A 204 -3.80 -27.19 1.54
CA LYS A 204 -3.39 -26.52 2.78
C LYS A 204 -3.63 -25.01 2.80
N THR A 205 -3.73 -24.39 1.64
CA THR A 205 -3.83 -22.93 1.49
C THR A 205 -4.97 -22.57 0.55
N THR A 206 -5.82 -21.64 0.99
CA THR A 206 -6.79 -20.97 0.12
C THR A 206 -6.45 -19.48 0.05
N ILE A 207 -6.37 -18.93 -1.15
CA ILE A 207 -6.18 -17.50 -1.39
C ILE A 207 -7.40 -16.98 -2.15
N SER A 208 -8.09 -15.99 -1.58
CA SER A 208 -9.24 -15.34 -2.21
C SER A 208 -8.93 -13.87 -2.52
N ILE A 209 -9.49 -13.34 -3.60
CA ILE A 209 -9.57 -11.91 -3.87
C ILE A 209 -11.03 -11.49 -4.10
N PHE A 210 -11.40 -10.32 -3.57
CA PHE A 210 -12.76 -9.78 -3.62
C PHE A 210 -12.89 -8.55 -4.52
N ASP A 211 -14.11 -8.02 -4.66
CA ASP A 211 -14.46 -6.87 -5.51
C ASP A 211 -13.93 -5.51 -5.02
N ASN A 212 -13.47 -5.44 -3.77
CA ASN A 212 -12.68 -4.33 -3.20
C ASN A 212 -11.15 -4.61 -3.29
N GLY A 213 -10.76 -5.67 -4.00
CA GLY A 213 -9.39 -6.09 -4.18
C GLY A 213 -8.73 -6.69 -2.93
N LEU A 214 -9.40 -6.75 -1.77
CA LEU A 214 -8.84 -7.36 -0.57
C LEU A 214 -8.41 -8.80 -0.89
N ILE A 215 -7.22 -9.18 -0.43
CA ILE A 215 -6.73 -10.54 -0.54
C ILE A 215 -6.74 -11.18 0.84
N SER A 216 -7.38 -12.34 0.95
CA SER A 216 -7.36 -13.18 2.13
C SER A 216 -6.52 -14.42 1.87
N VAL A 217 -5.73 -14.83 2.86
CA VAL A 217 -4.94 -16.08 2.82
C VAL A 217 -5.33 -16.91 4.04
N GLN A 218 -6.00 -18.03 3.80
CA GLN A 218 -6.39 -18.97 4.83
C GLN A 218 -5.53 -20.23 4.74
N LYS A 219 -5.07 -20.72 5.89
CA LYS A 219 -4.43 -22.03 6.01
C LYS A 219 -5.45 -23.00 6.61
N SER A 220 -5.58 -24.20 6.06
CA SER A 220 -6.36 -25.24 6.74
C SER A 220 -5.63 -25.63 8.02
N GLU A 221 -6.29 -25.53 9.17
CA GLU A 221 -5.78 -26.15 10.39
C GLU A 221 -5.79 -27.67 10.18
N GLU A 222 -4.64 -28.32 10.36
CA GLU A 222 -4.64 -29.77 10.58
C GLU A 222 -5.42 -29.99 11.87
N VAL A 223 -6.66 -30.47 11.74
CA VAL A 223 -7.41 -30.99 12.88
C VAL A 223 -6.63 -32.22 13.33
N GLU A 224 -5.73 -32.05 14.30
CA GLU A 224 -5.18 -33.15 15.07
C GLU A 224 -6.37 -33.89 15.68
N LYS A 225 -6.67 -35.06 15.13
CA LYS A 225 -7.64 -36.03 15.67
C LYS A 225 -6.97 -36.92 16.68
#